data_AF-A0A821CWL2-F1
#
_entry.id   AF-A0A821CWL2-F1
#
_cell.length_a   1.000
_cell.length_b   1.000
_cell.length_c   1.000
_cell.angle_alpha   90.00
_cell.angle_beta   90.00
_cell.angle_gamma   90.00
#
_symmetry.space_group_name_H-M   'P 1'
#
loop_
_entity.id
_entity.type
_entity.pdbx_description
1 polymer ?
#
loop_
_entity_poly.entity_id
_entity_poly.type
_entity_poly.pdbx_seq_one_letter_code
_entity_poly.pdbx_strand_id
1 'polypeptide(L)'
;TTTTTAADVANAYWSFDNNALELYNSDLNGALSGSPTYVTGFNQYGKAISLTRSSTQYVYITPTVLPFNSRSFTIEAWIYPISFSSSTEYGIFGQCQSTSTNLCLHFAVRSNKLFCGFYSNDVPGSTTVTTNQWIHASIVKLRELNGSTVGVI
;
A
#
# COMPACT_ATOMS: atom_id res chain seq x y z
N THR A 1 -34.52 -14.08 -7.65
CA THR A 1 -33.14 -14.49 -7.97
C THR A 1 -32.21 -13.67 -7.09
N THR A 2 -31.71 -14.28 -6.02
CA THR A 2 -30.66 -13.70 -5.17
C THR A 2 -29.36 -13.78 -5.95
N THR A 3 -28.94 -12.65 -6.52
CA THR A 3 -27.57 -12.47 -7.01
C THR A 3 -26.66 -12.41 -5.78
N THR A 4 -26.17 -13.56 -5.35
CA THR A 4 -24.93 -13.63 -4.58
C THR A 4 -23.84 -13.11 -5.51
N THR A 5 -23.54 -11.83 -5.41
CA THR A 5 -22.23 -11.33 -5.83
C THR A 5 -21.23 -12.10 -4.97
N ALA A 6 -20.62 -13.13 -5.53
CA ALA A 6 -19.34 -13.58 -5.03
C ALA A 6 -18.48 -12.32 -4.94
N ALA A 7 -18.03 -11.98 -3.74
CA ALA A 7 -17.07 -10.92 -3.58
C ALA A 7 -15.86 -11.36 -4.41
N ASP A 8 -15.69 -10.74 -5.57
CA ASP A 8 -14.51 -10.89 -6.42
C ASP A 8 -13.37 -10.16 -5.71
N VAL A 9 -13.01 -10.68 -4.53
CA VAL A 9 -11.91 -10.16 -3.74
C VAL A 9 -10.67 -10.76 -4.38
N ALA A 10 -10.03 -9.98 -5.25
CA ALA A 10 -8.61 -10.15 -5.48
C ALA A 10 -7.91 -9.88 -4.14
N ASN A 11 -7.82 -10.91 -3.29
CA ASN A 11 -7.05 -10.87 -2.06
C ASN A 11 -5.59 -11.02 -2.47
N ALA A 12 -4.84 -9.92 -2.46
CA ALA A 12 -3.39 -9.99 -2.44
C ALA A 12 -2.95 -9.71 -0.99
N TYR A 13 -2.23 -10.65 -0.40
CA TYR A 13 -1.77 -10.56 0.98
C TYR A 13 -0.32 -11.00 1.10
N TRP A 14 0.53 -10.05 1.49
CA TRP A 14 1.93 -10.29 1.84
C TRP A 14 2.08 -10.18 3.36
N SER A 15 2.28 -11.30 4.04
CA SER A 15 2.43 -11.31 5.51
C SER A 15 3.80 -10.81 5.96
N PHE A 16 4.80 -10.90 5.09
CA PHE A 16 6.21 -10.64 5.39
C PHE A 16 6.82 -11.55 6.46
N ASP A 17 6.27 -12.76 6.68
CA ASP A 17 6.82 -13.76 7.60
C ASP A 17 8.10 -14.44 7.06
N ASN A 18 9.21 -13.70 7.12
CA ASN A 18 10.53 -14.07 6.60
C ASN A 18 10.59 -14.30 5.07
N ASN A 19 9.59 -13.85 4.33
CA ASN A 19 9.55 -13.94 2.88
C ASN A 19 8.65 -12.82 2.31
N ALA A 20 8.73 -12.57 1.00
CA ALA A 20 7.87 -11.60 0.30
C ALA A 20 6.85 -12.28 -0.62
N LEU A 21 6.50 -13.54 -0.33
CA LEU A 21 5.54 -14.29 -1.12
C LEU A 21 4.12 -13.83 -0.82
N GLU A 22 3.27 -13.88 -1.83
CA GLU A 22 1.84 -13.60 -1.71
C GLU A 22 1.11 -14.91 -1.35
N LEU A 23 0.08 -14.80 -0.52
CA LEU A 23 -0.58 -15.97 0.07
C LEU A 23 -1.51 -16.73 -0.90
N TYR A 24 -2.18 -16.04 -1.82
CA TYR A 24 -3.30 -16.59 -2.58
C TYR A 24 -2.99 -16.87 -4.06
N ASN A 25 -1.98 -16.22 -4.62
CA ASN A 25 -1.61 -16.18 -6.03
C ASN A 25 -0.10 -15.95 -6.17
N SER A 26 0.62 -17.01 -6.51
CA SER A 26 2.07 -16.94 -6.69
C SER A 26 2.54 -15.99 -7.80
N ASP A 27 1.67 -15.61 -8.75
CA ASP A 27 1.98 -14.63 -9.79
C ASP A 27 2.11 -13.20 -9.24
N LEU A 28 1.70 -13.00 -7.98
CA LEU A 28 1.85 -11.76 -7.22
C LEU A 28 2.98 -11.84 -6.19
N ASN A 29 3.81 -12.89 -6.20
CA ASN A 29 4.96 -12.99 -5.31
C ASN A 29 5.87 -11.76 -5.46
N GLY A 30 6.17 -11.14 -4.33
CA GLY A 30 7.09 -10.02 -4.26
C GLY A 30 8.53 -10.49 -4.34
N ALA A 31 9.37 -9.67 -4.96
CA ALA A 31 10.81 -9.81 -4.94
C ALA A 31 11.44 -8.62 -4.20
N LEU A 32 12.44 -8.93 -3.37
CA LEU A 32 13.13 -7.94 -2.55
C LEU A 32 14.16 -7.17 -3.38
N SER A 33 14.26 -5.86 -3.15
CA SER A 33 15.33 -5.01 -3.67
C SER A 33 16.03 -4.28 -2.51
N GLY A 34 17.36 -4.13 -2.60
CA GLY A 34 18.15 -3.42 -1.59
C GLY A 34 18.40 -4.19 -0.29
N SER A 35 18.13 -5.50 -0.26
CA SER A 35 18.36 -6.40 0.89
C SER A 35 17.71 -5.94 2.22
N PRO A 36 16.39 -5.74 2.26
CA PRO A 36 15.67 -5.45 3.50
C PRO A 36 15.73 -6.62 4.48
N THR A 37 15.47 -6.32 5.75
CA THR A 37 15.48 -7.32 6.83
C THR A 37 14.08 -7.54 7.38
N TYR A 38 13.86 -8.69 8.00
CA TYR A 38 12.62 -8.99 8.72
C TYR A 38 12.78 -8.74 10.21
N VAL A 39 11.86 -8.00 10.79
CA VAL A 39 11.80 -7.65 12.22
C VAL A 39 10.53 -8.23 12.84
N THR A 40 10.40 -8.15 14.16
CA THR A 40 9.17 -8.56 14.86
C THR A 40 7.98 -7.71 14.40
N GLY A 41 6.85 -8.37 14.08
CA GLY A 41 5.63 -7.72 13.61
C GLY A 41 4.79 -7.08 14.71
N PHE A 42 3.58 -6.67 14.34
CA PHE A 42 2.60 -6.04 15.23
C PHE A 42 2.30 -6.93 16.45
N ASN A 43 2.30 -6.33 17.65
CA ASN A 43 2.01 -7.03 18.91
C ASN A 43 2.84 -8.31 19.13
N GLN A 44 4.06 -8.36 18.61
CA GLN A 44 4.95 -9.53 18.68
C GLN A 44 4.48 -10.75 17.85
N TYR A 45 3.48 -10.58 16.99
CA TYR A 45 3.02 -11.62 16.07
C TYR A 45 3.73 -11.52 14.74
N GLY A 46 4.16 -12.68 14.22
CA GLY A 46 4.78 -12.79 12.91
C GLY A 46 6.04 -11.92 12.75
N LYS A 47 6.33 -11.58 11.49
CA LYS A 47 7.37 -10.65 11.11
C LYS A 47 6.79 -9.49 10.31
N ALA A 48 7.60 -8.44 10.21
CA ALA A 48 7.38 -7.34 9.29
C ALA A 48 8.66 -7.08 8.51
N ILE A 49 8.52 -6.53 7.31
CA ILE A 49 9.66 -6.09 6.53
C ILE A 49 10.11 -4.70 6.99
N SER A 50 11.40 -4.54 7.26
CA SER A 50 12.02 -3.26 7.61
C SER A 50 12.70 -2.67 6.38
N LEU A 51 12.21 -1.51 5.94
CA LEU A 51 12.73 -0.77 4.80
C LEU A 51 13.48 0.48 5.26
N THR A 52 14.68 0.69 4.73
CA THR A 52 15.54 1.85 5.01
C THR A 52 15.83 2.63 3.73
N ARG A 53 15.71 3.95 3.80
CA ARG A 53 15.91 4.83 2.65
C ARG A 53 17.33 4.80 2.11
N SER A 54 18.34 4.69 2.98
CA SER A 54 19.76 4.70 2.60
C SER A 54 20.14 3.57 1.65
N SER A 55 19.38 2.48 1.64
CA SER A 55 19.65 1.28 0.85
C SER A 55 18.65 1.06 -0.29
N THR A 56 17.80 2.05 -0.58
CA THR A 56 16.77 2.00 -1.66
C THR A 56 15.96 0.69 -1.59
N GLN A 57 15.42 0.39 -0.42
CA GLN A 57 14.74 -0.89 -0.15
C GLN A 57 13.26 -0.83 -0.51
N TYR A 58 12.80 -1.85 -1.24
CA TYR A 58 11.39 -2.03 -1.60
C TYR A 58 11.10 -3.48 -1.97
N VAL A 59 9.81 -3.79 -2.06
CA VAL A 59 9.30 -5.03 -2.65
C VAL A 59 8.70 -4.66 -4.00
N TYR A 60 9.06 -5.39 -5.05
CA TYR A 60 8.46 -5.21 -6.37
C TYR A 60 7.69 -6.46 -6.80
N ILE A 61 6.61 -6.24 -7.52
CA ILE A 61 5.74 -7.28 -8.07
C ILE A 61 5.81 -7.14 -9.58
N THR A 62 6.33 -8.14 -10.28
CA THR A 62 6.46 -8.16 -11.74
C THR A 62 6.21 -9.56 -12.27
N PRO A 63 5.60 -9.73 -13.45
CA PRO A 63 5.11 -8.70 -14.38
C PRO A 63 3.64 -8.28 -14.11
N THR A 64 3.01 -8.84 -13.08
CA THR A 64 1.56 -8.76 -12.87
C THR A 64 1.14 -7.37 -12.39
N VAL A 65 0.18 -6.78 -13.11
CA VAL A 65 -0.47 -5.51 -12.76
C VAL A 65 -1.77 -5.84 -12.03
N LEU A 66 -1.96 -5.29 -10.82
CA LEU A 66 -3.22 -5.43 -10.09
C LEU A 66 -4.32 -4.63 -10.80
N PRO A 67 -5.50 -5.23 -11.05
CA PRO A 67 -6.54 -4.59 -11.84
C PRO A 67 -7.34 -3.59 -10.98
N PHE A 68 -6.87 -2.36 -10.82
CA PHE A 68 -7.58 -1.31 -10.06
C PHE A 68 -8.57 -0.46 -10.89
N ASN A 69 -8.54 -0.64 -12.21
CA ASN A 69 -9.39 0.11 -13.14
C ASN A 69 -10.87 -0.25 -12.98
N SER A 70 -11.74 0.75 -13.08
CA SER A 70 -13.20 0.60 -13.11
C SER A 70 -13.80 -0.28 -12.01
N ARG A 71 -13.18 -0.30 -10.82
CA ARG A 71 -13.69 -0.98 -9.63
C ARG A 71 -13.42 -0.21 -8.35
N SER A 72 -14.16 -0.58 -7.32
CA SER A 72 -13.86 -0.21 -5.93
C SER A 72 -12.76 -1.12 -5.40
N PHE A 73 -11.90 -0.59 -4.53
CA PHE A 73 -10.87 -1.39 -3.86
C PHE A 73 -10.50 -0.77 -2.52
N THR A 74 -9.92 -1.60 -1.66
CA THR A 74 -9.27 -1.19 -0.42
C THR A 74 -7.83 -1.67 -0.45
N ILE A 75 -6.91 -0.83 0.02
CA ILE A 75 -5.53 -1.24 0.33
C ILE A 75 -5.33 -0.95 1.81
N GLU A 76 -4.79 -1.92 2.53
CA GLU A 76 -4.50 -1.82 3.96
C GLU A 76 -3.08 -2.29 4.26
N ALA A 77 -2.47 -1.71 5.29
CA ALA A 77 -1.15 -2.11 5.76
C ALA A 77 -0.99 -1.80 7.24
N TRP A 78 -0.29 -2.67 7.96
CA TRP A 78 0.32 -2.31 9.25
C TRP A 78 1.68 -1.66 8.99
N ILE A 79 1.88 -0.46 9.50
CA ILE A 79 3.13 0.30 9.35
C ILE A 79 3.72 0.67 10.71
N TYR A 80 5.05 0.74 10.79
CA TYR A 80 5.79 1.24 11.96
C TYR A 80 6.78 2.31 11.50
N PRO A 81 6.37 3.59 11.43
CA PRO A 81 7.26 4.66 10.99
C PRO A 81 8.24 5.04 12.11
N ILE A 82 9.53 5.15 11.79
CA ILE A 82 10.57 5.50 12.79
C ILE A 82 10.89 7.00 12.74
N SER A 83 10.85 7.60 11.55
CA SER A 83 11.13 9.03 11.36
C SER A 83 10.44 9.55 10.10
N PHE A 84 10.19 10.86 10.09
CA PHE A 84 9.69 11.58 8.91
C PHE A 84 10.56 12.79 8.61
N SER A 85 10.61 13.14 7.33
CA SER A 85 11.15 14.39 6.80
C SER A 85 10.04 15.10 6.05
N SER A 86 9.92 16.42 6.23
CA SER A 86 8.89 17.24 5.60
C SER A 86 8.94 17.24 4.06
N SER A 87 10.10 16.96 3.48
CA SER A 87 10.33 16.95 2.03
C SER A 87 10.32 15.55 1.41
N THR A 88 9.93 14.52 2.17
CA THR A 88 10.03 13.12 1.72
C THR A 88 8.68 12.45 1.72
N GLU A 89 8.43 11.67 0.68
CA GLU A 89 7.32 10.73 0.60
C GLU A 89 7.80 9.32 0.93
N TYR A 90 7.06 8.64 1.80
CA TYR A 90 7.37 7.30 2.27
C TYR A 90 6.31 6.34 1.72
N GLY A 91 6.63 5.66 0.62
CA GLY A 91 5.71 4.76 -0.06
C GLY A 91 5.34 3.54 0.78
N ILE A 92 4.05 3.22 0.82
CA ILE A 92 3.49 1.98 1.38
C ILE A 92 3.13 1.04 0.23
N PHE A 93 2.44 1.56 -0.78
CA PHE A 93 2.08 0.84 -2.00
C PHE A 93 2.09 1.80 -3.20
N GLY A 94 2.44 1.30 -4.38
CA GLY A 94 2.33 2.07 -5.61
C GLY A 94 2.22 1.18 -6.84
N GLN A 95 1.47 1.64 -7.83
CA GLN A 95 1.38 1.02 -9.16
C GLN A 95 1.31 2.11 -10.21
N CYS A 96 2.33 2.17 -11.06
CA CYS A 96 2.53 3.29 -11.97
C CYS A 96 2.75 2.80 -13.40
N GLN A 97 1.89 3.27 -14.31
CA GLN A 97 2.12 3.10 -15.74
C GLN A 97 3.19 4.09 -16.22
N SER A 98 3.14 5.33 -15.72
CA SER A 98 4.14 6.37 -15.92
C SER A 98 4.04 7.40 -14.80
N THR A 99 5.04 8.28 -14.66
CA THR A 99 5.01 9.43 -13.74
C THR A 99 4.20 10.61 -14.29
N SER A 100 3.25 10.35 -15.19
CA SER A 100 2.34 11.36 -15.74
C SER A 100 1.11 11.52 -14.84
N THR A 101 0.48 12.70 -14.93
CA THR A 101 -0.75 13.02 -14.19
C THR A 101 -1.80 11.93 -14.37
N ASN A 102 -2.40 11.49 -13.26
CA ASN A 102 -3.43 10.45 -13.20
C ASN A 102 -2.99 9.01 -13.55
N LEU A 103 -1.70 8.73 -13.81
CA LEU A 103 -1.24 7.39 -14.27
C LEU A 103 -0.36 6.62 -13.27
N CYS A 104 -0.23 7.13 -12.04
CA CYS A 104 0.56 6.49 -10.99
C CYS A 104 -0.18 6.54 -9.66
N LEU A 105 -0.81 5.42 -9.32
CA LEU A 105 -1.45 5.21 -8.03
C LEU A 105 -0.36 5.11 -6.97
N HIS A 106 -0.51 5.87 -5.90
CA HIS A 106 0.37 5.80 -4.74
C HIS A 106 -0.45 5.85 -3.44
N PHE A 107 0.03 5.12 -2.45
CA PHE A 107 -0.38 5.19 -1.06
C PHE A 107 0.89 5.36 -0.24
N ALA A 108 1.00 6.49 0.45
CA ALA A 108 2.24 6.90 1.09
C ALA A 108 2.01 7.75 2.34
N VAL A 109 3.04 7.91 3.16
CA VAL A 109 3.07 8.95 4.19
C VAL A 109 3.87 10.15 3.65
N ARG A 110 3.30 11.35 3.75
CA ARG A 110 3.96 12.61 3.40
C ARG A 110 3.56 13.67 4.42
N SER A 111 4.52 14.46 4.92
CA SER A 111 4.26 15.47 5.97
C SER A 111 3.42 14.92 7.14
N ASN A 112 3.77 13.71 7.62
CA ASN A 112 3.09 13.02 8.72
C ASN A 112 1.61 12.73 8.48
N LYS A 113 1.14 12.65 7.23
CA LYS A 113 -0.22 12.23 6.90
C LYS A 113 -0.20 11.16 5.85
N LEU A 114 -1.20 10.28 5.87
CA LEU A 114 -1.43 9.37 4.76
C LEU A 114 -1.91 10.18 3.55
N PHE A 115 -1.38 9.86 2.38
CA PHE A 115 -1.80 10.38 1.10
C PHE A 115 -2.11 9.20 0.19
N CYS A 116 -3.20 9.32 -0.56
CA CYS A 116 -3.55 8.37 -1.58
C CYS A 116 -4.08 9.09 -2.81
N GLY A 117 -3.71 8.62 -3.99
CA GLY A 117 -4.29 9.14 -5.21
C GLY A 117 -3.46 8.77 -6.41
N PHE A 118 -3.63 9.54 -7.47
CA PHE A 118 -2.80 9.42 -8.65
C PHE A 118 -1.85 10.59 -8.73
N TYR A 119 -0.70 10.43 -9.39
CA TYR A 119 0.27 11.53 -9.53
C TYR A 119 -0.40 12.86 -9.89
N SER A 120 -0.11 13.90 -9.09
CA SER A 120 -0.67 15.26 -9.17
C SER A 120 -2.18 15.35 -8.90
N ASN A 121 -2.76 14.37 -8.20
CA ASN A 121 -4.17 14.28 -7.84
C ASN A 121 -4.33 13.45 -6.54
N ASP A 122 -3.66 13.91 -5.49
CA ASP A 122 -3.54 13.21 -4.22
C ASP A 122 -4.64 13.67 -3.26
N VAL A 123 -5.18 12.74 -2.50
CA VAL A 123 -6.13 12.99 -1.41
C VAL A 123 -5.41 12.79 -0.08
N PRO A 124 -5.26 13.83 0.75
CA PRO A 124 -4.71 13.69 2.10
C PRO A 124 -5.73 13.06 3.04
N GLY A 125 -5.25 12.19 3.93
CA GLY A 125 -5.95 11.82 5.15
C GLY A 125 -5.98 12.96 6.17
N SER A 126 -6.92 12.89 7.11
CA SER A 126 -7.05 13.87 8.20
C SER A 126 -6.18 13.52 9.41
N THR A 127 -5.87 12.24 9.61
CA THR A 127 -5.11 11.72 10.76
C THR A 127 -3.61 12.01 10.64
N THR A 128 -3.00 12.46 11.73
CA THR A 128 -1.54 12.59 11.83
C THR A 128 -0.93 11.23 12.16
N VAL A 129 0.01 10.80 11.33
CA VAL A 129 0.81 9.60 11.51
C VAL A 129 1.94 9.90 12.49
N THR A 130 1.88 9.24 13.64
CA THR A 130 2.89 9.30 14.71
C THR A 130 3.97 8.24 14.49
N THR A 131 5.20 8.53 14.92
CA THR A 131 6.31 7.57 14.85
C THR A 131 6.35 6.65 16.07
N ASN A 132 7.14 5.57 15.96
CA ASN A 132 7.46 4.62 17.02
C ASN A 132 6.24 3.90 17.62
N GLN A 133 5.24 3.65 16.78
CA GLN A 133 4.12 2.78 17.11
C GLN A 133 3.56 2.15 15.83
N TRP A 134 2.91 1.00 16.01
CA TRP A 134 2.19 0.34 14.94
C TRP A 134 0.91 1.10 14.62
N ILE A 135 0.67 1.32 13.33
CA ILE A 135 -0.52 1.98 12.80
C ILE A 135 -1.12 1.05 11.75
N HIS A 136 -2.41 0.78 11.86
CA HIS A 136 -3.18 0.20 10.75
C HIS A 136 -3.63 1.34 9.85
N ALA A 137 -3.14 1.33 8.61
CA ALA A 137 -3.37 2.38 7.64
C ALA A 137 -4.22 1.83 6.50
N SER A 138 -5.24 2.58 6.09
CA SER A 138 -6.18 2.11 5.07
C SER A 138 -6.55 3.19 4.07
N ILE A 139 -6.78 2.77 2.84
CA ILE A 139 -7.35 3.61 1.77
C ILE A 139 -8.50 2.84 1.14
N VAL A 140 -9.59 3.56 0.87
CA VAL A 140 -10.78 3.01 0.24
C VAL A 140 -11.11 3.87 -0.96
N LYS A 141 -11.14 3.27 -2.15
CA LYS A 141 -11.67 3.91 -3.35
C LYS A 141 -13.01 3.27 -3.68
N LEU A 142 -14.04 4.10 -3.75
CA LEU A 142 -15.35 3.70 -4.28
C LEU A 142 -15.45 4.08 -5.75
N ARG A 143 -15.88 3.12 -6.57
CA ARG A 143 -16.39 3.43 -7.91
C ARG A 143 -17.83 3.92 -7.76
N GLU A 144 -18.10 5.13 -8.22
CA GLU A 144 -19.47 5.63 -8.40
C GLU A 144 -19.80 5.69 -9.90
N LEU A 145 -21.09 5.64 -10.25
CA LEU A 145 -21.54 5.70 -11.64
C LEU A 145 -21.30 7.07 -12.29
N ASN A 146 -21.07 8.13 -11.48
CA ASN A 146 -20.88 9.52 -11.92
C ASN A 146 -19.55 10.15 -11.41
N GLY A 147 -18.59 9.34 -10.96
CA GLY A 147 -17.34 9.84 -10.37
C GLY A 147 -16.60 8.76 -9.57
N SER A 148 -15.45 9.08 -8.99
CA SER A 148 -14.77 8.19 -8.03
C SER A 148 -14.41 8.99 -6.80
N THR A 149 -14.70 8.44 -5.62
CA THR A 149 -14.37 9.04 -4.33
C THR A 149 -13.27 8.20 -3.69
N VAL A 150 -12.18 8.83 -3.25
CA VAL A 150 -11.10 8.20 -2.50
C VAL A 150 -11.15 8.70 -1.06
N GLY A 151 -11.29 7.79 -0.11
CA GLY A 151 -11.20 8.05 1.32
C GLY A 151 -9.92 7.46 1.91
N VAL A 152 -9.34 8.16 2.88
CA VAL A 152 -8.15 7.72 3.61
C VAL A 152 -8.48 7.77 5.10
N ILE A 153 -8.32 6.64 5.80
CA ILE A 153 -8.64 6.49 7.24
C ILE A 153 -7.41 5.99 7.97
#